data_AF-A0A8H3V1N3-F1
#
_entry.id   AF-A0A8H3V1N3-F1
#
_cell.length_a   1.000
_cell.length_b   1.000
_cell.length_c   1.000
_cell.angle_alpha   90.00
_cell.angle_beta   90.00
_cell.angle_gamma   90.00
#
_symmetry.space_group_name_H-M   'P 1'
#
loop_
_entity.id
_entity.type
_entity.pdbx_description
1 polymer ?
#
loop_
_entity_poly.entity_id
_entity_poly.type
_entity_poly.pdbx_seq_one_letter_code
_entity_poly.pdbx_strand_id
1 'polypeptide(L)'
;MASTLSLSENAIPTITSTKDVPAAANGIQTLAKREKKESQEPTVKEVVLGNLWVKPWYKSSYAEEITGRPGAKGWVDGLLERLQLFNLRSRRRRTQGTTSTPSFHTSLSQMEKVDKKTPQLYTQNLSLFAKLFLETKSVFYDTTTFLYYLLYYRDPLIKNSKPQVVGFFSKEKLSWDNNNLACILVFPPWQKRGFGQVLMGVSYELAKREGRLGGPEKPLSELGRQAYVRYWSGVIARNILSLPLKKMATVQQICDETFIVQEDIVATLKDMGILEKRKKAGASVVINKARIREWATLNRVSLDSPIDPDAFDWPESEEEEEDEEESE
;
A
#
# COMPACT_ATOMS: atom_id res chain seq x y z
N MET A 1 17.04 -72.79 -1.72
CA MET A 1 18.25 -72.33 -1.01
C MET A 1 18.01 -70.88 -0.59
N ALA A 2 18.07 -70.49 0.68
CA ALA A 2 18.13 -71.29 1.91
C ALA A 2 17.56 -70.46 3.10
N SER A 3 16.98 -71.15 4.09
CA SER A 3 16.86 -70.77 5.51
C SER A 3 16.13 -69.46 5.92
N THR A 4 15.27 -69.40 6.94
CA THR A 4 14.82 -70.44 7.90
C THR A 4 13.48 -70.08 8.57
N LEU A 5 12.69 -71.12 8.83
CA LEU A 5 11.60 -71.27 9.81
C LEU A 5 12.14 -71.14 11.27
N SER A 6 11.39 -71.02 12.38
CA SER A 6 9.98 -70.71 12.71
C SER A 6 9.80 -70.69 14.25
N LEU A 7 8.83 -69.92 14.76
CA LEU A 7 7.92 -70.18 15.92
C LEU A 7 8.43 -70.70 17.31
N SER A 8 7.71 -70.24 18.35
CA SER A 8 7.51 -70.85 19.70
C SER A 8 8.71 -70.82 20.69
N GLU A 9 8.56 -70.80 22.02
CA GLU A 9 7.44 -70.48 22.94
C GLU A 9 7.97 -70.19 24.37
N ASN A 10 7.15 -69.56 25.21
CA ASN A 10 7.04 -69.67 26.69
C ASN A 10 8.27 -69.74 27.62
N ALA A 11 8.34 -68.81 28.59
CA ALA A 11 8.64 -69.10 30.00
C ALA A 11 8.23 -67.93 30.94
N ILE A 12 7.69 -68.24 32.12
CA ILE A 12 7.44 -67.31 33.26
C ILE A 12 8.12 -67.90 34.51
N PRO A 13 8.93 -67.11 35.25
CA PRO A 13 8.71 -66.92 36.70
C PRO A 13 9.07 -65.50 37.24
N THR A 14 8.87 -65.09 38.51
CA THR A 14 7.76 -65.22 39.50
C THR A 14 8.18 -64.59 40.85
N ILE A 15 7.33 -63.75 41.50
CA ILE A 15 7.44 -63.23 42.91
C ILE A 15 8.62 -62.20 43.13
N THR A 16 8.65 -61.16 44.01
CA THR A 16 7.89 -60.74 45.23
C THR A 16 7.71 -59.21 45.37
N SER A 17 6.58 -58.83 45.97
CA SER A 17 6.22 -57.70 46.88
C SER A 17 7.31 -56.96 47.71
N THR A 18 7.20 -55.61 47.89
CA THR A 18 6.74 -54.90 49.14
C THR A 18 6.77 -53.34 49.10
N LYS A 19 5.62 -52.70 49.41
CA LYS A 19 5.33 -51.57 50.35
C LYS A 19 6.00 -50.16 50.33
N ASP A 20 5.11 -49.15 50.38
CA ASP A 20 5.03 -47.92 51.23
C ASP A 20 5.98 -46.69 51.09
N VAL A 21 5.51 -45.66 50.33
CA VAL A 21 5.15 -44.23 50.68
C VAL A 21 5.67 -43.60 52.02
N PRO A 22 5.88 -42.25 52.20
CA PRO A 22 6.13 -41.08 51.30
C PRO A 22 7.36 -40.19 51.69
N ALA A 23 7.73 -39.19 50.86
CA ALA A 23 8.25 -37.88 51.32
C ALA A 23 8.21 -36.80 50.21
N ALA A 24 8.09 -35.52 50.57
CA ALA A 24 8.00 -34.40 49.63
C ALA A 24 9.35 -33.72 49.35
N ALA A 25 9.55 -33.23 48.12
CA ALA A 25 10.52 -32.17 47.82
C ALA A 25 10.19 -31.40 46.52
N ASN A 26 9.90 -30.11 46.68
CA ASN A 26 10.27 -28.96 45.84
C ASN A 26 10.33 -29.13 44.30
N GLY A 27 9.40 -28.43 43.64
CA GLY A 27 9.34 -28.35 42.19
C GLY A 27 10.32 -27.40 41.52
N ILE A 28 10.24 -27.43 40.19
CA ILE A 28 10.44 -26.30 39.27
C ILE A 28 9.28 -26.41 38.27
N GLN A 29 8.38 -25.43 38.25
CA GLN A 29 7.41 -25.30 37.16
C GLN A 29 8.07 -24.56 36.00
N THR A 30 8.34 -25.26 34.90
CA THR A 30 8.68 -24.62 33.63
C THR A 30 7.44 -23.95 33.05
N LEU A 31 7.29 -22.65 33.34
CA LEU A 31 6.29 -21.78 32.74
C LEU A 31 6.56 -21.60 31.23
N ALA A 32 6.07 -22.55 30.43
CA ALA A 32 5.92 -22.37 29.00
C ALA A 32 4.88 -21.25 28.76
N LYS A 33 5.37 -20.02 28.58
CA LYS A 33 4.57 -18.86 28.13
C LYS A 33 3.95 -19.20 26.77
N ARG A 34 2.74 -19.74 26.81
CA ARG A 34 1.90 -19.92 25.62
C ARG A 34 1.38 -18.54 25.24
N GLU A 35 2.12 -17.85 24.39
CA GLU A 35 1.68 -16.56 23.83
C GLU A 35 0.29 -16.75 23.19
N LYS A 36 -0.73 -16.14 23.81
CA LYS A 36 -2.04 -16.06 23.19
C LYS A 36 -1.89 -15.18 21.95
N LYS A 37 -1.92 -15.81 20.78
CA LYS A 37 -2.08 -15.10 19.51
C LYS A 37 -3.37 -14.29 19.62
N GLU A 38 -3.23 -12.97 19.76
CA GLU A 38 -4.35 -12.07 20.01
C GLU A 38 -5.37 -12.19 18.87
N SER A 39 -6.65 -12.18 19.19
CA SER A 39 -7.71 -12.37 18.19
C SER A 39 -7.63 -11.25 17.14
N GLN A 40 -7.33 -11.63 15.90
CA GLN A 40 -7.26 -10.72 14.75
C GLN A 40 -8.64 -10.22 14.28
N GLU A 41 -9.71 -10.53 15.02
CA GLU A 41 -11.06 -10.08 14.72
C GLU A 41 -11.14 -8.54 14.77
N PRO A 42 -11.80 -7.89 13.81
CA PRO A 42 -11.98 -6.45 13.83
C PRO A 42 -12.75 -5.96 15.06
N THR A 43 -12.16 -4.98 15.74
CA THR A 43 -12.80 -4.21 16.83
C THR A 43 -14.01 -3.41 16.35
N VAL A 44 -13.93 -2.86 15.14
CA VAL A 44 -15.04 -2.20 14.44
C VAL A 44 -15.74 -3.24 13.57
N LYS A 45 -17.05 -3.39 13.73
CA LYS A 45 -17.83 -4.39 12.96
C LYS A 45 -18.19 -3.89 11.56
N GLU A 46 -18.59 -2.62 11.44
CA GLU A 46 -19.09 -2.01 10.21
C GLU A 46 -18.73 -0.51 10.19
N VAL A 47 -18.42 0.01 9.00
CA VAL A 47 -18.12 1.44 8.75
C VAL A 47 -19.08 1.98 7.72
N VAL A 48 -19.55 3.21 7.94
CA VAL A 48 -20.47 3.91 7.03
C VAL A 48 -19.71 4.98 6.24
N LEU A 49 -19.71 4.83 4.92
CA LEU A 49 -19.08 5.74 3.96
C LEU A 49 -20.18 6.41 3.12
N GLY A 50 -20.78 7.47 3.67
CA GLY A 50 -21.97 8.10 3.08
C GLY A 50 -23.16 7.15 3.18
N ASN A 51 -23.62 6.61 2.04
CA ASN A 51 -24.69 5.60 1.99
C ASN A 51 -24.17 4.16 1.83
N LEU A 52 -22.86 3.94 1.92
CA LEU A 52 -22.22 2.63 1.69
C LEU A 52 -21.76 2.00 3.00
N TRP A 53 -22.15 0.74 3.22
CA TRP A 53 -21.75 -0.06 4.38
C TRP A 53 -20.54 -0.91 4.02
N VAL A 54 -19.49 -0.86 4.84
CA VAL A 54 -18.21 -1.55 4.58
C VAL A 54 -17.78 -2.33 5.82
N LYS A 55 -17.53 -3.63 5.66
CA LYS A 55 -16.98 -4.48 6.71
C LYS A 55 -15.45 -4.34 6.78
N PRO A 56 -14.86 -3.95 7.93
CA PRO A 56 -13.41 -3.98 8.15
C PRO A 56 -12.78 -5.36 7.94
N TRP A 57 -11.50 -5.36 7.59
CA TRP A 57 -10.70 -6.57 7.40
C TRP A 57 -9.82 -6.86 8.61
N TYR A 58 -9.36 -5.82 9.31
CA TYR A 58 -8.40 -5.91 10.41
C TYR A 58 -8.83 -5.08 11.62
N LYS A 59 -8.29 -5.43 12.80
CA LYS A 59 -8.36 -4.61 14.01
C LYS A 59 -7.72 -3.23 13.80
N SER A 60 -8.38 -2.19 14.33
CA SER A 60 -7.89 -0.81 14.41
C SER A 60 -8.20 -0.22 15.78
N SER A 61 -7.31 0.64 16.29
CA SER A 61 -7.32 1.18 17.65
C SER A 61 -8.23 2.40 17.79
N TYR A 62 -9.50 2.27 17.40
CA TYR A 62 -10.51 3.27 17.75
C TYR A 62 -10.80 3.23 19.26
N ALA A 63 -11.04 4.40 19.86
CA ALA A 63 -11.42 4.51 21.27
C ALA A 63 -12.69 3.71 21.58
N GLU A 64 -12.78 3.13 22.78
CA GLU A 64 -13.90 2.27 23.18
C GLU A 64 -15.27 2.99 23.18
N GLU A 65 -15.25 4.31 23.35
CA GLU A 65 -16.43 5.18 23.22
C GLU A 65 -17.04 5.16 21.81
N ILE A 66 -16.20 4.94 20.78
CA ILE A 66 -16.58 4.92 19.35
C ILE A 66 -16.91 3.50 18.89
N THR A 67 -16.16 2.49 19.36
CA THR A 67 -16.45 1.08 19.06
C THR A 67 -17.65 0.53 19.83
N GLY A 68 -18.04 1.22 20.91
CA GLY A 68 -19.20 0.90 21.74
C GLY A 68 -18.95 -0.25 22.71
N ARG A 69 -19.78 -0.33 23.75
CA ARG A 69 -19.77 -1.46 24.71
C ARG A 69 -20.04 -2.79 23.97
N PRO A 70 -19.57 -3.94 24.47
CA PRO A 70 -19.88 -5.24 23.87
C PRO A 70 -21.39 -5.44 23.67
N GLY A 71 -21.83 -5.51 22.41
CA GLY A 71 -23.25 -5.61 22.03
C GLY A 71 -23.84 -4.33 21.43
N ALA A 72 -23.25 -3.16 21.65
CA ALA A 72 -23.52 -1.98 20.85
C ALA A 72 -22.98 -2.16 19.43
N LYS A 73 -23.65 -1.55 18.45
CA LYS A 73 -23.17 -1.49 17.06
C LYS A 73 -22.06 -0.44 16.99
N GLY A 74 -20.81 -0.89 16.99
CA GLY A 74 -19.64 -0.03 16.84
C GLY A 74 -19.56 0.57 15.44
N TRP A 75 -20.14 1.76 15.29
CA TRP A 75 -20.21 2.50 14.03
C TRP A 75 -19.13 3.58 13.98
N VAL A 76 -18.31 3.56 12.94
CA VAL A 76 -17.59 4.77 12.50
C VAL A 76 -18.49 5.46 11.46
N ASP A 77 -19.35 6.35 11.94
CA ASP A 77 -20.29 7.14 11.13
C ASP A 77 -19.79 8.56 10.88
N GLY A 78 -20.20 9.17 9.77
CA GLY A 78 -19.84 10.53 9.40
C GLY A 78 -18.34 10.78 9.13
N LEU A 79 -17.48 9.75 9.17
CA LEU A 79 -16.05 9.91 8.88
C LEU A 79 -15.84 10.46 7.47
N LEU A 80 -16.51 9.88 6.47
CA LEU A 80 -16.38 10.36 5.09
C LEU A 80 -16.93 11.79 4.93
N GLU A 81 -18.01 12.14 5.63
CA GLU A 81 -18.51 13.53 5.64
C GLU A 81 -17.52 14.49 6.30
N ARG A 82 -16.91 14.11 7.43
CA ARG A 82 -15.86 14.91 8.10
C ARG A 82 -14.63 15.05 7.20
N LEU A 83 -14.24 14.00 6.48
CA LEU A 83 -13.15 14.04 5.49
C LEU A 83 -13.50 14.94 4.29
N GLN A 84 -14.73 14.88 3.76
CA GLN A 84 -15.19 15.68 2.62
C GLN A 84 -15.44 17.16 2.96
N LEU A 85 -16.06 17.45 4.11
CA LEU A 85 -16.49 18.80 4.51
C LEU A 85 -15.32 19.70 4.92
N PHE A 86 -14.19 19.14 5.34
CA PHE A 86 -13.04 19.95 5.74
C PHE A 86 -12.36 20.61 4.53
N ASN A 87 -11.95 19.83 3.53
CA ASN A 87 -11.23 20.35 2.37
C ASN A 87 -12.10 21.18 1.42
N LEU A 88 -13.39 20.86 1.23
CA LEU A 88 -14.29 21.70 0.42
C LEU A 88 -14.47 23.11 1.00
N ARG A 89 -14.32 23.30 2.32
CA ARG A 89 -14.38 24.63 2.96
C ARG A 89 -13.10 25.42 2.77
N SER A 90 -11.93 24.79 2.89
CA SER A 90 -10.64 25.40 2.56
C SER A 90 -10.61 25.88 1.11
N ARG A 91 -11.09 25.04 0.19
CA ARG A 91 -11.19 25.35 -1.25
C ARG A 91 -12.07 26.56 -1.56
N ARG A 92 -13.12 26.82 -0.76
CA ARG A 92 -14.02 27.96 -0.95
C ARG A 92 -13.41 29.31 -0.54
N ARG A 93 -12.27 29.31 0.16
CA ARG A 93 -11.43 30.48 0.41
C ARG A 93 -10.30 30.64 -0.62
N ARG A 94 -10.01 29.59 -1.40
CA ARG A 94 -8.93 29.54 -2.40
C ARG A 94 -9.38 30.03 -3.79
N THR A 95 -10.17 31.09 -3.80
CA THR A 95 -10.49 31.87 -5.01
C THR A 95 -9.67 33.15 -4.96
N GLN A 96 -8.69 33.29 -5.87
CA GLN A 96 -7.54 34.23 -5.83
C GLN A 96 -6.39 33.72 -4.93
N GLY A 97 -5.33 33.20 -5.55
CA GLY A 97 -4.10 32.76 -4.89
C GLY A 97 -3.42 31.60 -5.62
N THR A 98 -2.12 31.73 -5.88
CA THR A 98 -1.24 30.67 -6.42
C THR A 98 -1.31 29.40 -5.57
N THR A 99 -1.11 28.24 -6.19
CA THR A 99 -1.21 26.95 -5.49
C THR A 99 0.16 26.55 -4.92
N SER A 100 0.42 26.82 -3.64
CA SER A 100 1.65 26.39 -2.93
C SER A 100 1.74 24.88 -2.64
N THR A 101 1.05 24.04 -3.43
CA THR A 101 1.14 22.58 -3.36
C THR A 101 0.81 21.95 -4.71
N PRO A 102 1.49 20.88 -5.13
CA PRO A 102 1.16 20.22 -6.39
C PRO A 102 -0.24 19.60 -6.34
N SER A 103 -1.05 19.87 -7.36
CA SER A 103 -2.38 19.27 -7.52
C SER A 103 -2.57 18.65 -8.89
N PHE A 104 -3.25 17.51 -8.96
CA PHE A 104 -3.55 16.80 -10.21
C PHE A 104 -5.04 16.95 -10.50
N HIS A 105 -5.44 17.39 -11.69
CA HIS A 105 -6.84 17.63 -12.01
C HIS A 105 -7.23 17.21 -13.43
N THR A 106 -8.17 16.27 -13.52
CA THR A 106 -8.83 15.84 -14.76
C THR A 106 -10.34 16.12 -14.68
N SER A 107 -11.09 15.86 -15.75
CA SER A 107 -12.55 16.05 -15.77
C SER A 107 -13.33 15.20 -14.74
N LEU A 108 -12.78 14.06 -14.32
CA LEU A 108 -13.43 13.09 -13.41
C LEU A 108 -12.71 12.90 -12.08
N SER A 109 -11.38 13.02 -12.06
CA SER A 109 -10.53 12.73 -10.90
C SER A 109 -9.65 13.93 -10.56
N GLN A 110 -9.50 14.21 -9.27
CA GLN A 110 -8.60 15.24 -8.78
C GLN A 110 -7.82 14.74 -7.57
N MET A 111 -6.56 15.12 -7.43
CA MET A 111 -5.75 14.81 -6.26
C MET A 111 -5.18 16.09 -5.63
N GLU A 112 -5.26 16.19 -4.31
CA GLU A 112 -4.80 17.34 -3.52
C GLU A 112 -3.94 16.86 -2.33
N LYS A 113 -2.85 17.56 -2.02
CA LYS A 113 -2.08 17.43 -0.76
C LYS A 113 -2.93 17.99 0.40
N VAL A 114 -2.96 17.31 1.54
CA VAL A 114 -3.62 17.84 2.75
C VAL A 114 -2.84 19.05 3.27
N ASP A 115 -3.53 20.18 3.42
CA ASP A 115 -2.98 21.47 3.87
C ASP A 115 -2.33 21.35 5.27
N LYS A 116 -1.15 21.98 5.47
CA LYS A 116 -0.45 22.12 6.78
C LYS A 116 -1.42 22.63 7.87
N LYS A 117 -2.39 23.48 7.52
CA LYS A 117 -3.40 24.09 8.41
C LYS A 117 -4.55 23.13 8.78
N THR A 118 -4.58 21.92 8.24
CA THR A 118 -5.58 20.89 8.58
C THR A 118 -5.28 20.32 9.98
N PRO A 119 -6.25 20.28 10.92
CA PRO A 119 -6.04 19.71 12.25
C PRO A 119 -5.53 18.26 12.17
N GLN A 120 -4.51 17.93 12.98
CA GLN A 120 -3.88 16.60 13.02
C GLN A 120 -4.89 15.45 13.19
N LEU A 121 -5.99 15.69 13.91
CA LEU A 121 -7.11 14.77 14.07
C LEU A 121 -7.68 14.26 12.72
N TYR A 122 -7.59 15.04 11.65
CA TYR A 122 -7.99 14.62 10.30
C TYR A 122 -7.12 13.46 9.78
N THR A 123 -5.79 13.62 9.83
CA THR A 123 -4.85 12.62 9.31
C THR A 123 -4.75 11.40 10.24
N GLN A 124 -4.96 11.60 11.55
CA GLN A 124 -5.14 10.52 12.52
C GLN A 124 -6.38 9.67 12.19
N ASN A 125 -7.54 10.31 11.99
CA ASN A 125 -8.78 9.61 11.62
C ASN A 125 -8.64 8.86 10.28
N LEU A 126 -7.98 9.46 9.29
CA LEU A 126 -7.68 8.82 8.01
C LEU A 126 -6.76 7.60 8.18
N SER A 127 -5.76 7.68 9.08
CA SER A 127 -4.86 6.58 9.39
C SER A 127 -5.52 5.44 10.19
N LEU A 128 -6.36 5.76 11.17
CA LEU A 128 -7.18 4.78 11.92
C LEU A 128 -8.16 4.06 10.99
N PHE A 129 -8.75 4.77 10.04
CA PHE A 129 -9.59 4.17 9.00
C PHE A 129 -8.79 3.27 8.08
N ALA A 130 -7.60 3.71 7.65
CA ALA A 130 -6.75 2.90 6.80
C ALA A 130 -6.33 1.58 7.47
N LYS A 131 -6.06 1.61 8.78
CA LYS A 131 -5.74 0.42 9.59
C LYS A 131 -6.85 -0.65 9.59
N LEU A 132 -8.11 -0.29 9.33
CA LEU A 132 -9.21 -1.26 9.18
C LEU A 132 -9.07 -2.14 7.92
N PHE A 133 -8.31 -1.69 6.93
CA PHE A 133 -8.12 -2.35 5.63
C PHE A 133 -6.65 -2.66 5.31
N LEU A 134 -5.73 -2.30 6.22
CA LEU A 134 -4.29 -2.54 6.12
C LEU A 134 -3.79 -3.27 7.37
N GLU A 135 -3.20 -4.44 7.14
CA GLU A 135 -2.67 -5.32 8.18
C GLU A 135 -1.52 -4.67 8.96
N THR A 136 -0.50 -4.22 8.21
CA THR A 136 0.83 -3.83 8.69
C THR A 136 0.99 -2.35 9.02
N LYS A 137 -0.06 -1.52 8.92
CA LYS A 137 0.05 -0.09 9.24
C LYS A 137 0.30 0.11 10.74
N SER A 138 1.50 0.54 11.09
CA SER A 138 1.97 0.74 12.48
C SER A 138 1.66 2.14 13.01
N VAL A 139 1.80 3.17 12.17
CA VAL A 139 1.65 4.58 12.58
C VAL A 139 0.24 5.09 12.25
N PHE A 140 -0.47 5.57 13.28
CA PHE A 140 -1.80 6.16 13.14
C PHE A 140 -2.15 7.31 14.11
N TYR A 141 -1.32 7.58 15.12
CA TYR A 141 -1.49 8.75 16.02
C TYR A 141 -0.50 9.88 15.71
N ASP A 142 0.80 9.59 15.62
CA ASP A 142 1.75 10.59 15.15
C ASP A 142 1.75 10.63 13.61
N THR A 143 0.98 11.55 13.07
CA THR A 143 0.85 11.77 11.63
C THR A 143 1.65 12.99 11.16
N THR A 144 2.45 13.62 12.02
CA THR A 144 3.13 14.90 11.75
C THR A 144 4.28 14.77 10.74
N THR A 145 4.93 13.60 10.71
CA THR A 145 6.04 13.22 9.83
C THR A 145 5.60 12.83 8.43
N PHE A 146 4.29 12.76 8.15
CA PHE A 146 3.74 12.31 6.88
C PHE A 146 2.97 13.41 6.14
N LEU A 147 3.19 13.47 4.83
CA LEU A 147 2.29 14.12 3.87
C LEU A 147 1.19 13.14 3.47
N TYR A 148 -0.01 13.66 3.20
CA TYR A 148 -1.18 12.88 2.76
C TYR A 148 -1.72 13.46 1.46
N TYR A 149 -1.99 12.61 0.49
CA TYR A 149 -2.48 12.96 -0.84
C TYR A 149 -3.81 12.25 -1.10
N LEU A 150 -4.89 13.03 -1.19
CA LEU A 150 -6.27 12.53 -1.30
C LEU A 150 -6.72 12.51 -2.75
N LEU A 151 -7.20 11.35 -3.23
CA LEU A 151 -7.82 11.23 -4.54
C LEU A 151 -9.34 11.39 -4.41
N TYR A 152 -9.86 12.43 -5.05
CA TYR A 152 -11.27 12.69 -5.24
C TYR A 152 -11.73 12.20 -6.61
N TYR A 153 -12.95 11.68 -6.66
CA TYR A 153 -13.63 11.29 -7.90
C TYR A 153 -15.02 11.91 -7.95
N ARG A 154 -15.43 12.38 -9.13
CA ARG A 154 -16.81 12.77 -9.46
C ARG A 154 -17.38 11.68 -10.37
N ASP A 155 -18.45 11.03 -9.92
CA ASP A 155 -19.13 10.03 -10.74
C ASP A 155 -19.94 10.73 -11.85
N PRO A 156 -19.62 10.51 -13.14
CA PRO A 156 -20.30 11.18 -14.25
C PRO A 156 -21.73 10.64 -14.47
N LEU A 157 -22.08 9.47 -13.92
CA LEU A 157 -23.41 8.88 -14.05
C LEU A 157 -24.42 9.51 -13.07
N ILE A 158 -23.92 10.16 -12.01
CA ILE A 158 -24.74 10.77 -10.96
C ILE A 158 -24.85 12.28 -11.22
N LYS A 159 -26.04 12.73 -11.66
CA LYS A 159 -26.33 14.16 -11.86
C LYS A 159 -26.04 14.95 -10.58
N ASN A 160 -25.30 16.06 -10.71
CA ASN A 160 -24.85 16.90 -9.60
C ASN A 160 -23.98 16.17 -8.55
N SER A 161 -23.26 15.09 -8.92
CA SER A 161 -22.31 14.44 -8.02
C SER A 161 -21.29 15.44 -7.47
N LYS A 162 -21.24 15.56 -6.15
CA LYS A 162 -20.11 16.18 -5.46
C LYS A 162 -18.88 15.27 -5.65
N PRO A 163 -17.65 15.82 -5.72
CA PRO A 163 -16.44 15.03 -5.62
C PRO A 163 -16.37 14.33 -4.26
N GLN A 164 -15.98 13.07 -4.24
CA GLN A 164 -15.84 12.26 -3.03
C GLN A 164 -14.44 11.66 -2.95
N VAL A 165 -13.85 11.59 -1.76
CA VAL A 165 -12.59 10.87 -1.54
C VAL A 165 -12.81 9.38 -1.81
N VAL A 166 -12.05 8.80 -2.74
CA VAL A 166 -12.09 7.38 -3.11
C VAL A 166 -10.84 6.61 -2.70
N GLY A 167 -9.81 7.31 -2.24
CA GLY A 167 -8.58 6.75 -1.75
C GLY A 167 -7.55 7.82 -1.43
N PHE A 168 -6.41 7.38 -0.91
CA PHE A 168 -5.28 8.25 -0.61
C PHE A 168 -3.97 7.47 -0.66
N PHE A 169 -2.86 8.21 -0.67
CA PHE A 169 -1.60 7.70 -0.16
C PHE A 169 -0.96 8.67 0.83
N SER A 170 -0.09 8.17 1.70
CA SER A 170 0.79 8.97 2.53
C SER A 170 2.25 8.76 2.13
N LYS A 171 3.08 9.76 2.39
CA LYS A 171 4.50 9.81 2.06
C LYS A 171 5.23 10.45 3.24
N GLU A 172 6.36 9.90 3.67
CA GLU A 172 7.18 10.53 4.71
C GLU A 172 7.73 11.87 4.20
N LYS A 173 7.80 12.89 5.06
CA LYS A 173 8.49 14.15 4.75
C LYS A 173 9.98 13.93 4.51
N LEU A 174 10.59 13.11 5.37
CA LEU A 174 11.99 12.68 5.28
C LEU A 174 11.99 11.14 5.27
N SER A 175 12.44 10.52 4.19
CA SER A 175 12.47 9.06 4.04
C SER A 175 13.90 8.58 3.80
N TRP A 176 14.48 7.89 4.78
CA TRP A 176 15.86 7.38 4.73
C TRP A 176 16.06 6.35 3.61
N ASP A 177 15.09 5.46 3.41
CA ASP A 177 15.09 4.44 2.36
C ASP A 177 14.62 4.96 0.99
N ASN A 178 14.44 6.28 0.86
CA ASN A 178 13.90 6.91 -0.35
C ASN A 178 12.50 6.40 -0.77
N ASN A 179 11.62 6.05 0.19
CA ASN A 179 10.25 5.67 -0.15
C ASN A 179 9.49 6.86 -0.78
N ASN A 180 8.85 6.67 -1.93
CA ASN A 180 7.97 7.67 -2.55
C ASN A 180 6.51 7.52 -2.08
N LEU A 181 6.22 6.44 -1.35
CA LEU A 181 4.91 6.10 -0.81
C LEU A 181 5.08 5.21 0.42
N ALA A 182 4.47 5.58 1.54
CA ALA A 182 4.47 4.80 2.78
C ALA A 182 3.23 3.89 2.88
N CYS A 183 2.05 4.49 2.75
CA CYS A 183 0.77 3.78 2.85
C CYS A 183 -0.14 4.19 1.68
N ILE A 184 -0.79 3.23 1.03
CA ILE A 184 -1.78 3.45 -0.04
C ILE A 184 -3.08 2.71 0.28
N LEU A 185 -4.20 3.38 0.11
CA LEU A 185 -5.52 2.76 0.21
C LEU A 185 -6.49 3.34 -0.82
N VAL A 186 -7.01 2.49 -1.70
CA VAL A 186 -8.28 2.74 -2.38
C VAL A 186 -9.39 2.23 -1.47
N PHE A 187 -10.34 3.09 -1.13
CA PHE A 187 -11.45 2.77 -0.24
C PHE A 187 -12.27 1.60 -0.83
N PRO A 188 -12.71 0.61 -0.02
CA PRO A 188 -13.19 -0.68 -0.55
C PRO A 188 -14.29 -0.60 -1.64
N PRO A 189 -15.31 0.27 -1.57
CA PRO A 189 -16.34 0.37 -2.62
C PRO A 189 -15.82 0.81 -4.00
N TRP A 190 -14.65 1.44 -4.06
CA TRP A 190 -14.03 1.98 -5.27
C TRP A 190 -12.82 1.16 -5.76
N GLN A 191 -12.49 0.06 -5.07
CA GLN A 191 -11.42 -0.85 -5.51
C GLN A 191 -11.71 -1.48 -6.88
N LYS A 192 -10.66 -1.93 -7.56
CA LYS A 192 -10.68 -2.52 -8.91
C LYS A 192 -11.18 -1.59 -10.05
N ARG A 193 -11.41 -0.29 -9.78
CA ARG A 193 -11.80 0.73 -10.78
C ARG A 193 -10.63 1.58 -11.34
N GLY A 194 -9.39 1.11 -11.21
CA GLY A 194 -8.19 1.81 -11.72
C GLY A 194 -7.58 2.86 -10.77
N PHE A 195 -8.31 3.38 -9.78
CA PHE A 195 -7.81 4.43 -8.86
C PHE A 195 -6.46 4.12 -8.16
N GLY A 196 -6.15 2.85 -7.89
CA GLY A 196 -4.85 2.47 -7.34
C GLY A 196 -3.68 2.75 -8.30
N GLN A 197 -3.91 2.59 -9.61
CA GLN A 197 -2.92 2.93 -10.65
C GLN A 197 -2.76 4.45 -10.80
N VAL A 198 -3.83 5.23 -10.54
CA VAL A 198 -3.79 6.70 -10.49
C VAL A 198 -2.95 7.17 -9.31
N LEU A 199 -3.22 6.67 -8.09
CA LEU A 199 -2.45 6.99 -6.88
C LEU A 199 -0.96 6.65 -7.04
N MET A 200 -0.64 5.46 -7.58
CA MET A 200 0.73 5.06 -7.90
C MET A 200 1.36 5.97 -8.96
N GLY A 201 0.62 6.29 -10.03
CA GLY A 201 1.03 7.21 -11.08
C GLY A 201 1.49 8.55 -10.51
N VAL A 202 0.63 9.19 -9.71
CA VAL A 202 0.96 10.50 -9.14
C VAL A 202 2.14 10.42 -8.15
N SER A 203 2.23 9.37 -7.33
CA SER A 203 3.39 9.16 -6.44
C SER A 203 4.71 9.13 -7.21
N TYR A 204 4.74 8.53 -8.41
CA TYR A 204 5.91 8.54 -9.29
C TYR A 204 6.17 9.88 -10.00
N GLU A 205 5.15 10.64 -10.41
CA GLU A 205 5.39 12.00 -10.96
C GLU A 205 5.89 12.99 -9.90
N LEU A 206 5.42 12.89 -8.65
CA LEU A 206 6.01 13.65 -7.54
C LEU A 206 7.49 13.27 -7.33
N ALA A 207 7.81 11.98 -7.37
CA ALA A 207 9.19 11.50 -7.25
C ALA A 207 10.10 11.98 -8.40
N LYS A 208 9.59 11.99 -9.64
CA LYS A 208 10.27 12.58 -10.81
C LYS A 208 10.53 14.08 -10.62
N ARG A 209 9.53 14.84 -10.18
CA ARG A 209 9.64 16.29 -9.94
C ARG A 209 10.66 16.61 -8.85
N GLU A 210 10.75 15.78 -7.83
CA GLU A 210 11.76 15.85 -6.75
C GLU A 210 13.17 15.35 -7.19
N GLY A 211 13.34 14.87 -8.43
CA GLY A 211 14.60 14.25 -8.86
C GLY A 211 14.95 12.96 -8.09
N ARG A 212 13.99 12.36 -7.38
CA ARG A 212 14.23 11.36 -6.34
C ARG A 212 13.72 9.99 -6.75
N LEU A 213 14.66 9.12 -7.12
CA LEU A 213 14.39 7.72 -7.45
C LEU A 213 13.91 6.94 -6.22
N GLY A 214 12.89 6.09 -6.37
CA GLY A 214 12.33 5.36 -5.22
C GLY A 214 11.15 4.44 -5.54
N GLY A 215 10.53 3.93 -4.48
CA GLY A 215 9.40 3.02 -4.56
C GLY A 215 8.56 3.01 -3.27
N PRO A 216 7.61 2.08 -3.14
CA PRO A 216 6.84 1.94 -1.92
C PRO A 216 7.66 1.36 -0.76
N GLU A 217 7.30 1.77 0.46
CA GLU A 217 7.73 1.14 1.71
C GLU A 217 7.48 -0.38 1.68
N LYS A 218 8.45 -1.14 2.19
CA LYS A 218 8.45 -2.61 2.21
C LYS A 218 8.38 -3.09 3.67
N PRO A 219 7.60 -4.14 3.99
CA PRO A 219 6.91 -5.05 3.08
C PRO A 219 5.54 -4.56 2.58
N LEU A 220 5.29 -4.75 1.29
CA LEU A 220 3.96 -4.56 0.68
C LEU A 220 2.95 -5.61 1.14
N SER A 221 1.68 -5.20 1.32
CA SER A 221 0.56 -6.13 1.46
C SER A 221 0.36 -6.96 0.18
N GLU A 222 -0.32 -8.11 0.28
CA GLU A 222 -0.59 -8.98 -0.87
C GLU A 222 -1.27 -8.22 -2.03
N LEU A 223 -2.34 -7.47 -1.72
CA LEU A 223 -3.06 -6.64 -2.68
C LEU A 223 -2.17 -5.50 -3.22
N GLY A 224 -1.34 -4.90 -2.36
CA GLY A 224 -0.38 -3.88 -2.75
C GLY A 224 0.65 -4.40 -3.74
N ARG A 225 1.24 -5.57 -3.49
CA ARG A 225 2.22 -6.23 -4.37
C ARG A 225 1.62 -6.52 -5.75
N GLN A 226 0.42 -7.10 -5.80
CA GLN A 226 -0.28 -7.36 -7.06
C GLN A 226 -0.59 -6.06 -7.84
N ALA A 227 -0.98 -4.99 -7.14
CA ALA A 227 -1.27 -3.70 -7.76
C ALA A 227 0.00 -2.99 -8.29
N TYR A 228 1.11 -3.06 -7.55
CA TYR A 228 2.41 -2.52 -7.95
C TYR A 228 3.02 -3.27 -9.13
N VAL A 229 3.01 -4.60 -9.12
CA VAL A 229 3.44 -5.41 -10.28
C VAL A 229 2.64 -5.01 -11.52
N ARG A 230 1.31 -4.95 -11.44
CA ARG A 230 0.46 -4.50 -12.56
C ARG A 230 0.82 -3.08 -13.05
N TYR A 231 1.08 -2.16 -12.12
CA TYR A 231 1.47 -0.77 -12.45
C TYR A 231 2.82 -0.73 -13.16
N TRP A 232 3.86 -1.32 -12.56
CA TRP A 232 5.20 -1.37 -13.11
C TRP A 232 5.25 -2.09 -14.46
N SER A 233 4.58 -3.24 -14.62
CA SER A 233 4.54 -3.93 -15.91
C SER A 233 3.91 -3.06 -17.00
N GLY A 234 2.88 -2.26 -16.66
CA GLY A 234 2.28 -1.29 -17.57
C GLY A 234 3.23 -0.14 -17.93
N VAL A 235 3.90 0.46 -16.94
CA VAL A 235 4.88 1.54 -17.14
C VAL A 235 6.07 1.07 -17.98
N ILE A 236 6.67 -0.07 -17.62
CA ILE A 236 7.81 -0.67 -18.32
C ILE A 236 7.42 -1.06 -19.76
N ALA A 237 6.23 -1.65 -19.95
CA ALA A 237 5.75 -1.97 -21.30
C ALA A 237 5.56 -0.71 -22.15
N ARG A 238 4.90 0.34 -21.64
CA ARG A 238 4.72 1.62 -22.37
C ARG A 238 6.06 2.27 -22.71
N ASN A 239 6.97 2.35 -21.74
CA ASN A 239 8.32 2.90 -21.91
C ASN A 239 9.07 2.18 -23.05
N ILE A 240 9.16 0.84 -23.01
CA ILE A 240 9.87 0.08 -24.04
C ILE A 240 9.15 0.14 -25.39
N LEU A 241 7.81 0.24 -25.38
CA LEU A 241 7.00 0.35 -26.60
C LEU A 241 7.10 1.71 -27.30
N SER A 242 7.40 2.81 -26.60
CA SER A 242 7.58 4.15 -27.20
C SER A 242 8.92 4.32 -27.94
N LEU A 243 9.98 3.58 -27.55
CA LEU A 243 11.30 3.68 -28.18
C LEU A 243 11.29 3.36 -29.70
N PRO A 244 12.24 3.84 -30.52
CA PRO A 244 12.34 3.44 -31.92
C PRO A 244 12.42 1.92 -32.11
N LEU A 245 11.81 1.38 -33.19
CA LEU A 245 11.66 -0.09 -33.39
C LEU A 245 12.97 -0.90 -33.32
N LYS A 246 14.10 -0.30 -33.68
CA LYS A 246 15.43 -0.92 -33.67
C LYS A 246 16.24 -0.66 -32.40
N LYS A 247 15.77 0.20 -31.48
CA LYS A 247 16.45 0.50 -30.21
C LYS A 247 16.13 -0.59 -29.18
N MET A 248 17.16 -1.12 -28.53
CA MET A 248 17.01 -2.03 -27.41
C MET A 248 17.01 -1.23 -26.10
N ALA A 249 16.10 -1.56 -25.19
CA ALA A 249 16.06 -0.94 -23.86
C ALA A 249 17.03 -1.66 -22.90
N THR A 250 17.71 -0.89 -22.05
CA THR A 250 18.49 -1.40 -20.91
C THR A 250 17.72 -1.14 -19.61
N VAL A 251 18.03 -1.88 -18.54
CA VAL A 251 17.43 -1.64 -17.21
C VAL A 251 17.72 -0.22 -16.72
N GLN A 252 18.93 0.30 -16.93
CA GLN A 252 19.29 1.68 -16.57
C GLN A 252 18.42 2.70 -17.32
N GLN A 253 18.25 2.56 -18.65
CA GLN A 253 17.42 3.51 -19.41
C GLN A 253 15.97 3.53 -18.89
N ILE A 254 15.40 2.38 -18.55
CA ILE A 254 14.06 2.29 -17.96
C ILE A 254 14.03 2.94 -16.57
N CYS A 255 15.08 2.71 -15.76
CA CYS A 255 15.27 3.33 -14.44
C CYS A 255 15.23 4.86 -14.53
N ASP A 256 16.03 5.44 -15.44
CA ASP A 256 16.15 6.88 -15.64
C ASP A 256 14.85 7.51 -16.20
N GLU A 257 14.17 6.83 -17.13
CA GLU A 257 12.95 7.34 -17.78
C GLU A 257 11.67 7.13 -16.94
N THR A 258 11.68 6.21 -15.96
CA THR A 258 10.48 5.85 -15.16
C THR A 258 10.59 6.13 -13.67
N PHE A 259 11.79 6.37 -13.15
CA PHE A 259 12.11 6.56 -11.72
C PHE A 259 11.80 5.35 -10.82
N ILE A 260 11.54 4.19 -11.43
CA ILE A 260 11.41 2.90 -10.72
C ILE A 260 12.82 2.34 -10.46
N VAL A 261 13.08 1.90 -9.23
CA VAL A 261 14.36 1.28 -8.85
C VAL A 261 14.67 0.02 -9.68
N GLN A 262 15.95 -0.27 -9.92
CA GLN A 262 16.37 -1.36 -10.81
C GLN A 262 15.94 -2.74 -10.32
N GLU A 263 15.87 -2.93 -9.00
CA GLU A 263 15.44 -4.16 -8.34
C GLU A 263 13.99 -4.48 -8.70
N ASP A 264 13.11 -3.47 -8.64
CA ASP A 264 11.68 -3.60 -8.91
C ASP A 264 11.43 -3.71 -10.43
N ILE A 265 12.22 -3.05 -11.29
CA ILE A 265 12.22 -3.27 -12.75
C ILE A 265 12.60 -4.73 -13.07
N VAL A 266 13.71 -5.23 -12.52
CA VAL A 266 14.19 -6.60 -12.77
C VAL A 266 13.22 -7.63 -12.21
N ALA A 267 12.65 -7.41 -11.02
CA ALA A 267 11.63 -8.29 -10.46
C ALA A 267 10.37 -8.33 -11.35
N THR A 268 9.90 -7.17 -11.81
CA THR A 268 8.74 -7.08 -12.71
C THR A 268 9.00 -7.76 -14.06
N LEU A 269 10.16 -7.55 -14.67
CA LEU A 269 10.54 -8.21 -15.93
C LEU A 269 10.71 -9.74 -15.80
N LYS A 270 11.06 -10.24 -14.60
CA LYS A 270 11.04 -11.68 -14.28
C LYS A 270 9.60 -12.20 -14.23
N ASP A 271 8.71 -11.50 -13.53
CA ASP A 271 7.30 -11.87 -13.37
C ASP A 271 6.55 -11.88 -14.72
N MET A 272 6.82 -10.89 -15.59
CA MET A 272 6.31 -10.85 -16.96
C MET A 272 6.81 -12.01 -17.85
N GLY A 273 7.84 -12.76 -17.44
CA GLY A 273 8.44 -13.86 -18.22
C GLY A 273 9.25 -13.42 -19.44
N ILE A 274 9.59 -12.13 -19.55
CA ILE A 274 10.19 -11.54 -20.75
C ILE A 274 11.72 -11.66 -20.76
N LEU A 275 12.36 -11.73 -19.59
CA LEU A 275 13.82 -11.84 -19.49
C LEU A 275 14.38 -13.13 -20.11
N GLU A 276 15.31 -12.96 -21.05
CA GLU A 276 16.07 -14.07 -21.62
C GLU A 276 17.27 -14.40 -20.73
N LYS A 277 17.39 -15.67 -20.30
CA LYS A 277 18.57 -16.17 -19.58
C LYS A 277 19.76 -16.24 -20.55
N ARG A 278 20.63 -15.22 -20.56
CA ARG A 278 21.88 -15.26 -21.33
C ARG A 278 22.83 -16.35 -20.78
N LYS A 279 23.43 -17.12 -21.68
CA LYS A 279 24.41 -18.18 -21.36
C LYS A 279 25.83 -17.68 -21.06
N LYS A 280 26.09 -16.37 -21.16
CA LYS A 280 27.39 -15.74 -20.82
C LYS A 280 27.21 -14.79 -19.65
N ALA A 281 28.05 -14.93 -18.63
CA ALA A 281 28.13 -14.00 -17.51
C ALA A 281 28.61 -12.62 -17.97
N GLY A 282 28.14 -11.55 -17.29
CA GLY A 282 28.63 -10.18 -17.47
C GLY A 282 27.99 -9.35 -18.59
N ALA A 283 27.07 -9.90 -19.40
CA ALA A 283 26.42 -9.14 -20.46
C ALA A 283 25.09 -8.53 -19.98
N SER A 284 24.85 -7.26 -20.33
CA SER A 284 23.62 -6.53 -19.96
C SER A 284 22.34 -7.25 -20.36
N VAL A 285 21.29 -7.06 -19.56
CA VAL A 285 19.93 -7.53 -19.86
C VAL A 285 19.43 -6.82 -21.11
N VAL A 286 19.09 -7.60 -22.13
CA VAL A 286 18.55 -7.12 -23.41
C VAL A 286 17.09 -7.53 -23.50
N ILE A 287 16.20 -6.57 -23.75
CA ILE A 287 14.75 -6.79 -23.71
C ILE A 287 14.18 -6.78 -25.12
N ASN A 288 13.53 -7.88 -25.52
CA ASN A 288 12.95 -8.03 -26.85
C ASN A 288 11.59 -7.33 -26.96
N LYS A 289 11.53 -6.25 -27.74
CA LYS A 289 10.34 -5.41 -27.95
C LYS A 289 9.14 -6.17 -28.54
N ALA A 290 9.36 -7.21 -29.34
CA ALA A 290 8.26 -8.02 -29.89
C ALA A 290 7.53 -8.80 -28.77
N ARG A 291 8.29 -9.40 -27.86
CA ARG A 291 7.75 -10.13 -26.70
C ARG A 291 7.00 -9.22 -25.73
N ILE A 292 7.44 -7.97 -25.57
CA ILE A 292 6.70 -6.95 -24.80
C ILE A 292 5.32 -6.67 -25.44
N ARG A 293 5.26 -6.49 -26.77
CA ARG A 293 4.00 -6.21 -27.47
C ARG A 293 3.02 -7.38 -27.37
N GLU A 294 3.52 -8.61 -27.55
CA GLU A 294 2.73 -9.84 -27.36
C GLU A 294 2.21 -9.94 -25.92
N TRP A 295 3.08 -9.80 -24.93
CA TRP A 295 2.71 -9.82 -23.51
C TRP A 295 1.67 -8.74 -23.15
N ALA A 296 1.84 -7.51 -23.64
CA ALA A 296 0.90 -6.41 -23.39
C ALA A 296 -0.48 -6.68 -24.00
N THR A 297 -0.51 -7.28 -25.19
CA THR A 297 -1.76 -7.69 -25.87
C THR A 297 -2.47 -8.79 -25.07
N LEU A 298 -1.74 -9.84 -24.67
CA LEU A 298 -2.28 -10.96 -23.90
C LEU A 298 -2.86 -10.51 -22.53
N ASN A 299 -2.15 -9.60 -21.86
CA ASN A 299 -2.53 -9.08 -20.53
C ASN A 299 -3.47 -7.88 -20.57
N ARG A 300 -3.93 -7.46 -21.76
CA ARG A 300 -4.84 -6.31 -21.98
C ARG A 300 -4.34 -5.03 -21.30
N VAL A 301 -3.04 -4.76 -21.42
CA VAL A 301 -2.41 -3.57 -20.85
C VAL A 301 -2.72 -2.37 -21.71
N SER A 302 -3.24 -1.30 -21.10
CA SER A 302 -3.43 -0.04 -21.82
C SER A 302 -2.08 0.58 -22.16
N LEU A 303 -1.95 1.00 -23.42
CA LEU A 303 -0.82 1.82 -23.89
C LEU A 303 -0.95 3.28 -23.44
N ASP A 304 -2.13 3.68 -22.96
CA ASP A 304 -2.32 4.97 -22.30
C ASP A 304 -1.78 4.92 -20.87
N SER A 305 -1.25 6.05 -20.41
CA SER A 305 -0.85 6.24 -19.02
C SER A 305 -2.10 6.32 -18.13
N PRO A 306 -2.08 5.80 -16.87
CA PRO A 306 -3.20 5.99 -15.93
C PRO A 306 -3.38 7.44 -15.47
N ILE A 307 -2.39 8.30 -15.75
CA ILE A 307 -2.35 9.72 -15.43
C ILE A 307 -1.77 10.51 -16.61
N ASP A 308 -2.21 11.74 -16.76
CA ASP A 308 -1.66 12.70 -17.71
C ASP A 308 -0.68 13.64 -16.96
N PRO A 309 0.63 13.70 -17.32
CA PRO A 309 1.58 14.63 -16.72
C PRO A 309 1.20 16.11 -16.92
N ASP A 310 0.48 16.44 -17.99
CA ASP A 310 0.05 17.81 -18.28
C ASP A 310 -1.19 18.22 -17.45
N ALA A 311 -1.81 17.27 -16.74
CA ALA A 311 -2.93 17.52 -15.82
C ALA A 311 -2.49 17.93 -14.40
N PHE A 312 -1.22 18.31 -14.21
CA PHE A 312 -0.67 18.79 -12.95
C PHE A 312 -0.56 20.32 -12.93
N ASP A 313 -1.15 20.93 -11.90
CA ASP A 313 -0.87 22.30 -11.46
C ASP A 313 0.29 22.25 -10.46
N TRP A 314 1.48 22.67 -10.90
CA TRP A 314 2.70 22.69 -10.10
C TRP A 314 2.91 24.08 -9.48
N PRO A 315 3.30 24.18 -8.19
CA PRO A 315 3.75 25.45 -7.64
C PRO A 315 4.96 25.99 -8.43
N GLU A 316 5.03 27.31 -8.56
CA GLU A 316 6.30 28.00 -8.76
C GLU A 316 7.22 27.67 -7.56
N SER A 317 8.52 27.52 -7.82
CA SER A 317 9.45 26.84 -6.90
C SER A 317 9.42 27.41 -5.47
N GLU A 318 9.26 26.52 -4.48
CA GLU A 318 9.27 26.80 -3.03
C GLU A 318 10.71 27.17 -2.53
N GLU A 319 11.48 27.98 -3.26
CA GLU A 319 12.84 28.42 -2.90
C GLU A 319 12.87 29.64 -1.95
N GLU A 320 11.70 30.23 -1.63
CA GLU A 320 11.61 31.48 -0.84
C GLU A 320 10.90 31.34 0.54
N GLU A 321 10.23 30.22 0.85
CA GLU A 321 9.48 30.06 2.13
C GLU A 321 10.27 29.44 3.30
N GLU A 322 11.47 28.86 3.08
CA GLU A 322 12.27 28.27 4.19
C GLU A 322 13.19 29.30 4.89
N ASP A 323 13.55 30.41 4.24
CA ASP A 323 14.41 31.46 4.82
C ASP A 323 13.69 32.36 5.85
N GLU A 324 12.35 32.42 5.83
CA GLU A 324 11.58 33.23 6.80
C GLU A 324 11.45 32.53 8.19
N GLU A 325 11.43 31.19 8.26
CA GLU A 325 11.31 30.47 9.55
C GLU A 325 12.63 30.38 10.36
N GLU A 326 13.81 30.70 9.79
CA GLU A 326 15.08 30.84 10.54
C GLU A 326 15.35 32.26 11.06
N SER A 327 14.44 33.23 10.85
CA SER A 327 14.68 34.66 11.16
C SER A 327 13.74 35.33 12.18
N GLU A 328 12.85 34.58 12.85
CA GLU A 328 12.03 35.02 14.00
C GLU A 328 12.46 34.42 15.36
#